data_AF-A0A091LJV5-F1
#
_entry.id   AF-A0A091LJV5-F1
#
_cell.length_a   1.000
_cell.length_b   1.000
_cell.length_c   1.000
_cell.angle_alpha   90.00
_cell.angle_beta   90.00
_cell.angle_gamma   90.00
#
_symmetry.space_group_name_H-M   'P 1'
#
loop_
_entity.id
_entity.type
_entity.pdbx_description
1 polymer ?
#
loop_
_entity_poly.entity_id
_entity_poly.type
_entity_poly.pdbx_seq_one_letter_code
_entity_poly.pdbx_strand_id
1 'polypeptide(L)'
;QAVGNAGPINVKVLFSLADLNNLKATTGKYRDHPETVASAFEIMIKTQDPDWNDIEAIMQALFDSTEKEMIRRAARTHVEGQIASGILPGTVEAHFPSVEPQWDPNNAGDRRLLTQYQKLVLFGIRNAIPKTINWSKLYEIKQDRKQSPTDFLN
;
A
#
# COMPACT_ATOMS: atom_id res chain seq x y z
N GLN A 1 -8.91 41.61 -25.10
CA GLN A 1 -7.91 41.01 -24.21
C GLN A 1 -8.68 40.22 -23.15
N ALA A 2 -8.67 38.89 -23.22
CA ALA A 2 -9.33 38.04 -22.22
C ALA A 2 -8.31 36.97 -21.81
N VAL A 3 -7.73 37.15 -20.63
CA VAL A 3 -6.74 36.24 -20.05
C VAL A 3 -7.53 35.21 -19.26
N GLY A 4 -7.76 34.04 -19.85
CA GLY A 4 -8.26 32.88 -19.12
C GLY A 4 -7.16 32.40 -18.18
N ASN A 5 -7.38 32.54 -16.87
CA ASN A 5 -6.47 32.08 -15.83
C ASN A 5 -6.50 30.55 -15.78
N ALA A 6 -5.79 29.89 -16.70
CA ALA A 6 -5.50 28.47 -16.58
C ALA A 6 -4.45 28.35 -15.47
N GLY A 7 -4.89 27.90 -14.29
CA GLY A 7 -3.98 27.44 -13.24
C GLY A 7 -3.04 26.36 -13.81
N PRO A 8 -1.93 26.05 -13.11
CA PRO A 8 -0.92 25.13 -13.63
C PRO A 8 -1.56 23.80 -14.04
N ILE A 9 -1.49 23.49 -15.34
CA ILE A 9 -1.91 22.20 -15.89
C ILE A 9 -0.89 21.18 -15.39
N ASN A 10 -1.29 20.34 -14.44
CA ASN A 10 -0.48 19.21 -14.02
C ASN A 10 -0.42 18.19 -15.17
N VAL A 11 0.69 18.19 -15.91
CA VAL A 11 0.97 17.15 -16.90
C VAL A 11 1.31 15.88 -16.13
N LYS A 12 0.33 15.00 -16.00
CA LYS A 12 0.47 13.70 -15.35
C LYS A 12 1.26 12.76 -16.27
N VAL A 13 2.49 12.43 -15.88
CA VAL A 13 3.29 11.41 -16.57
C VAL A 13 3.02 10.08 -15.88
N LEU A 14 2.38 9.16 -16.60
CA LEU A 14 2.19 7.79 -16.10
C LEU A 14 3.45 6.97 -16.31
N PHE A 15 3.66 5.97 -15.46
CA PHE A 15 4.64 4.92 -15.76
C PHE A 15 4.27 4.27 -17.08
N SER A 16 5.26 4.14 -17.97
CA SER A 16 5.06 3.32 -19.15
C SER A 16 4.89 1.87 -18.73
N LEU A 17 4.23 1.08 -19.58
CA LEU A 17 4.16 -0.37 -19.37
C LEU A 17 5.57 -0.99 -19.27
N ALA A 18 6.57 -0.39 -19.93
CA ALA A 18 7.97 -0.80 -19.83
C ALA A 18 8.54 -0.55 -18.43
N ASP A 19 8.26 0.60 -17.82
CA ASP A 19 8.72 0.92 -16.45
C ASP A 19 8.13 -0.05 -15.43
N LEU A 20 6.83 -0.38 -15.56
CA LEU A 20 6.18 -1.35 -14.67
C LEU A 20 6.74 -2.77 -14.84
N ASN A 21 7.03 -3.19 -16.08
CA ASN A 21 7.65 -4.48 -16.37
C ASN A 21 9.09 -4.55 -15.82
N ASN A 22 9.88 -3.48 -16.01
CA ASN A 22 11.22 -3.37 -15.46
C ASN A 22 11.20 -3.40 -13.94
N LEU A 23 10.23 -2.72 -13.32
CA LEU A 23 10.07 -2.75 -11.88
C LEU A 23 9.77 -4.17 -11.40
N LYS A 24 8.79 -4.85 -12.03
CA LYS A 24 8.46 -6.24 -11.69
C LYS A 24 9.65 -7.18 -11.81
N ALA A 25 10.46 -7.02 -12.86
CA ALA A 25 11.70 -7.78 -13.04
C ALA A 25 12.74 -7.47 -11.94
N THR A 26 12.83 -6.21 -11.51
CA THR A 26 13.81 -5.75 -10.50
C THR A 26 13.40 -6.15 -9.08
N THR A 27 12.12 -6.08 -8.74
CA THR A 27 11.62 -6.40 -7.39
C THR A 27 11.53 -7.89 -7.13
N GLY A 28 11.54 -8.71 -8.18
CA GLY A 28 11.29 -10.15 -8.08
C GLY A 28 9.83 -10.45 -7.76
N LYS A 29 9.57 -11.68 -7.30
CA LYS A 29 8.22 -12.12 -6.92
C LYS A 29 7.80 -11.45 -5.61
N TYR A 30 6.59 -10.88 -5.59
CA TYR A 30 6.06 -10.17 -4.43
C TYR A 30 6.06 -11.02 -3.16
N ARG A 31 5.67 -12.30 -3.24
CA ARG A 31 5.67 -13.21 -2.08
C ARG A 31 7.06 -13.40 -1.45
N ASP A 32 8.11 -13.32 -2.24
CA ASP A 32 9.49 -13.51 -1.78
C ASP A 32 10.07 -12.20 -1.22
N HIS A 33 9.65 -11.06 -1.76
CA HIS A 33 10.21 -9.74 -1.44
C HIS A 33 9.13 -8.66 -1.20
N PRO A 34 8.19 -8.86 -0.25
CA PRO A 34 7.05 -7.95 -0.07
C PRO A 34 7.48 -6.53 0.33
N GLU A 35 8.51 -6.40 1.16
CA GLU A 35 9.02 -5.09 1.61
C GLU A 35 9.73 -4.32 0.48
N THR A 36 10.40 -5.02 -0.44
CA THR A 36 11.03 -4.40 -1.62
C THR A 36 9.96 -3.84 -2.54
N VAL A 37 8.90 -4.60 -2.81
CA VAL A 37 7.76 -4.14 -3.61
C VAL A 37 7.03 -2.98 -2.93
N ALA A 38 6.82 -3.05 -1.61
CA ALA A 38 6.22 -1.95 -0.85
C ALA A 38 7.05 -0.66 -0.93
N SER A 39 8.38 -0.78 -0.84
CA SER A 39 9.29 0.36 -0.94
C SER A 39 9.25 1.00 -2.33
N ALA A 40 9.20 0.18 -3.38
CA ALA A 40 9.02 0.67 -4.75
C ALA A 40 7.67 1.40 -4.92
N PHE A 41 6.58 0.82 -4.42
CA PHE A 41 5.27 1.46 -4.47
C PHE A 41 5.22 2.78 -3.68
N GLU A 42 5.91 2.87 -2.54
CA GLU A 42 6.03 4.12 -1.79
C GLU A 42 6.77 5.20 -2.58
N ILE A 43 7.83 4.84 -3.32
CA ILE A 43 8.53 5.77 -4.22
C ILE A 43 7.59 6.22 -5.36
N MET A 44 6.78 5.32 -5.92
CA MET A 44 5.79 5.65 -6.94
C MET A 44 4.78 6.68 -6.44
N ILE A 45 4.25 6.49 -5.23
CA ILE A 45 3.34 7.46 -4.60
C ILE A 45 4.01 8.84 -4.50
N LYS A 46 5.26 8.90 -4.02
CA LYS A 46 5.97 10.18 -3.82
C LYS A 46 6.33 10.89 -5.11
N THR A 47 6.61 10.15 -6.18
CA THR A 47 7.17 10.72 -7.43
C THR A 47 6.11 10.99 -8.48
N GLN A 48 5.08 10.14 -8.58
CA GLN A 48 4.05 10.25 -9.62
C GLN A 48 2.68 10.63 -9.07
N ASP A 49 2.48 10.53 -7.75
CA ASP A 49 1.23 10.89 -7.09
C ASP A 49 -0.01 10.27 -7.77
N PRO A 50 -0.02 8.93 -7.89
CA PRO A 50 -0.98 8.21 -8.73
C PRO A 50 -2.41 8.36 -8.21
N ASP A 51 -3.36 8.51 -9.12
CA ASP A 51 -4.79 8.45 -8.78
C ASP A 51 -5.29 7.01 -8.64
N TRP A 52 -6.59 6.84 -8.42
CA TRP A 52 -7.19 5.51 -8.23
C TRP A 52 -6.98 4.59 -9.45
N ASN A 53 -7.13 5.11 -10.67
CA ASN A 53 -6.97 4.31 -11.90
C ASN A 53 -5.52 3.88 -12.11
N ASP A 54 -4.58 4.78 -11.83
CA ASP A 54 -3.15 4.45 -11.92
C ASP A 54 -2.78 3.35 -10.94
N ILE A 55 -3.31 3.44 -9.71
CA ILE A 55 -3.05 2.43 -8.68
C ILE A 55 -3.60 1.08 -9.13
N GLU A 56 -4.80 1.03 -9.72
CA GLU A 56 -5.33 -0.21 -10.27
C GLU A 56 -4.48 -0.77 -11.42
N ALA A 57 -3.96 0.10 -12.31
CA ALA A 57 -3.04 -0.30 -13.37
C ALA A 57 -1.71 -0.85 -12.82
N ILE A 58 -1.14 -0.19 -11.82
CA ILE A 58 0.07 -0.65 -11.10
C ILE A 58 -0.21 -2.00 -10.44
N MET A 59 -1.35 -2.14 -9.76
CA MET A 59 -1.76 -3.38 -9.11
C MET A 59 -1.88 -4.53 -10.12
N GLN A 60 -2.45 -4.26 -11.29
CA GLN A 60 -2.60 -5.23 -12.39
C GLN A 60 -1.25 -5.64 -13.00
N ALA A 61 -0.28 -4.74 -13.08
CA ALA A 61 1.04 -5.04 -13.62
C ALA A 61 1.89 -5.85 -12.63
N LEU A 62 1.89 -5.46 -11.35
CA LEU A 62 2.82 -6.00 -10.36
C LEU A 62 2.36 -7.33 -9.75
N PHE A 63 1.06 -7.52 -9.54
CA PHE A 63 0.54 -8.61 -8.71
C PHE A 63 -0.35 -9.58 -9.48
N ASP A 64 -0.30 -10.86 -9.10
CA ASP A 64 -1.28 -11.85 -9.57
C ASP A 64 -2.67 -11.65 -8.92
N SER A 65 -3.69 -12.38 -9.39
CA SER A 65 -5.06 -12.25 -8.86
C SER A 65 -5.17 -12.53 -7.36
N THR A 66 -4.41 -13.51 -6.86
CA THR A 66 -4.42 -13.91 -5.45
C THR A 66 -3.72 -12.86 -4.59
N GLU A 67 -2.58 -12.36 -5.03
CA GLU A 67 -1.82 -11.29 -4.37
C GLU A 67 -2.66 -10.01 -4.27
N LYS A 68 -3.32 -9.63 -5.37
CA LYS A 68 -4.24 -8.48 -5.42
C LYS A 68 -5.39 -8.61 -4.41
N GLU A 69 -5.97 -9.80 -4.30
CA GLU A 69 -7.07 -10.06 -3.35
C GLU A 69 -6.57 -9.97 -1.91
N MET A 70 -5.39 -10.57 -1.61
CA MET A 70 -4.79 -10.50 -0.28
C MET A 70 -4.48 -9.05 0.13
N ILE A 71 -3.95 -8.22 -0.80
CA ILE A 71 -3.67 -6.79 -0.58
C ILE A 71 -4.97 -6.03 -0.27
N ARG A 72 -6.02 -6.21 -1.08
CA ARG A 72 -7.31 -5.55 -0.87
C ARG A 72 -7.93 -5.96 0.45
N ARG A 73 -7.90 -7.26 0.78
CA ARG A 73 -8.41 -7.77 2.05
C ARG A 73 -7.67 -7.18 3.24
N ALA A 74 -6.35 -7.15 3.22
CA ALA A 74 -5.55 -6.57 4.30
C ALA A 74 -5.87 -5.08 4.52
N ALA A 75 -5.99 -4.29 3.44
CA ALA A 75 -6.37 -2.89 3.52
C ALA A 75 -7.80 -2.71 4.07
N ARG A 76 -8.77 -3.48 3.58
CA ARG A 76 -10.17 -3.41 4.01
C ARG A 76 -10.34 -3.79 5.47
N THR A 77 -9.75 -4.90 5.92
CA THR A 77 -9.78 -5.30 7.33
C THR A 77 -9.15 -4.24 8.25
N HIS A 78 -8.11 -3.55 7.78
CA HIS A 78 -7.53 -2.43 8.54
C HIS A 78 -8.47 -1.22 8.65
N VAL A 79 -9.21 -0.90 7.59
CA VAL A 79 -10.25 0.15 7.63
C VAL A 79 -11.41 -0.27 8.53
N GLU A 80 -11.89 -1.51 8.41
CA GLU A 80 -12.96 -2.06 9.26
C GLU A 80 -12.60 -1.94 10.74
N GLY A 81 -11.39 -2.33 11.13
CA GLY A 81 -10.91 -2.19 12.50
C GLY A 81 -10.87 -0.75 12.98
N GLN A 82 -10.47 0.20 12.13
CA GLN A 82 -10.47 1.63 12.48
C GLN A 82 -11.89 2.19 12.61
N ILE A 83 -12.83 1.76 11.77
CA ILE A 83 -14.25 2.14 11.89
C ILE A 83 -14.85 1.59 13.18
N ALA A 84 -14.62 0.30 13.47
CA ALA A 84 -15.11 -0.34 14.69
C ALA A 84 -14.55 0.31 15.97
N SER A 85 -13.32 0.85 15.91
CA SER A 85 -12.68 1.57 17.02
C SER A 85 -13.05 3.05 17.11
N GLY A 86 -13.89 3.56 16.20
CA GLY A 86 -14.29 4.97 16.16
C GLY A 86 -13.20 5.93 15.64
N ILE A 87 -12.10 5.42 15.07
CA ILE A 87 -11.00 6.23 14.52
C ILE A 87 -11.40 6.83 13.16
N LEU A 88 -12.07 6.03 12.33
CA LEU A 88 -12.57 6.46 11.02
C LEU A 88 -14.10 6.47 11.01
N PRO A 89 -14.74 7.53 10.49
CA PRO A 89 -16.19 7.55 10.30
C PRO A 89 -16.59 6.82 9.00
N GLY A 90 -17.88 6.52 8.84
CA GLY A 90 -18.43 6.04 7.57
C GLY A 90 -18.23 4.54 7.33
N THR A 91 -18.03 4.16 6.07
CA THR A 91 -17.97 2.76 5.62
C THR A 91 -16.63 2.43 4.99
N VAL A 92 -16.31 1.15 4.87
CA VAL A 92 -15.10 0.69 4.18
C VAL A 92 -15.03 1.23 2.75
N GLU A 93 -16.14 1.20 2.02
CA GLU A 93 -16.21 1.70 0.63
C GLU A 93 -15.91 3.19 0.51
N ALA A 94 -16.18 4.00 1.55
CA ALA A 94 -15.84 5.43 1.53
C ALA A 94 -14.33 5.70 1.59
N HIS A 95 -13.55 4.79 2.19
CA HIS A 95 -12.09 4.92 2.36
C HIS A 95 -11.29 4.04 1.40
N PHE A 96 -11.83 2.89 1.04
CA PHE A 96 -11.21 1.90 0.16
C PHE A 96 -12.25 1.38 -0.84
N PRO A 97 -12.59 2.18 -1.86
CA PRO A 97 -13.65 1.84 -2.80
C PRO A 97 -13.25 0.66 -3.70
N SER A 98 -14.22 -0.21 -4.01
CA SER A 98 -14.08 -1.34 -4.96
C SER A 98 -14.09 -0.89 -6.43
N VAL A 99 -14.68 0.27 -6.69
CA VAL A 99 -14.91 0.83 -8.03
C VAL A 99 -14.39 2.25 -8.09
N GLU A 100 -14.23 2.80 -9.30
CA GLU A 100 -13.70 4.15 -9.48
C GLU A 100 -14.57 5.20 -8.75
N PRO A 101 -14.02 5.91 -7.75
CA PRO A 101 -14.79 6.82 -6.90
C PRO A 101 -15.02 8.21 -7.51
N GLN A 102 -14.51 8.48 -8.73
CA GLN A 102 -14.56 9.78 -9.41
C GLN A 102 -13.97 10.94 -8.58
N TRP A 103 -12.96 10.66 -7.76
CA TRP A 103 -12.26 11.67 -6.96
C TRP A 103 -11.55 12.68 -7.85
N ASP A 104 -11.84 13.97 -7.67
CA ASP A 104 -11.12 15.05 -8.35
C ASP A 104 -9.85 15.41 -7.55
N PRO A 105 -8.63 15.21 -8.09
CA PRO A 105 -7.40 15.57 -7.40
C PRO A 105 -7.30 17.07 -7.06
N ASN A 106 -8.04 17.93 -7.74
CA ASN A 106 -8.08 19.37 -7.49
C ASN A 106 -9.04 19.74 -6.35
N ASN A 107 -9.95 18.83 -5.96
CA ASN A 107 -10.81 19.01 -4.80
C ASN A 107 -10.07 18.59 -3.53
N ALA A 108 -10.00 19.48 -2.54
CA ALA A 108 -9.24 19.22 -1.31
C ALA A 108 -9.76 18.04 -0.48
N GLY A 109 -11.07 17.76 -0.51
CA GLY A 109 -11.68 16.61 0.16
C GLY A 109 -11.31 15.31 -0.53
N ASP A 110 -11.53 15.24 -1.83
CA ASP A 110 -11.21 14.08 -2.67
C ASP A 110 -9.71 13.80 -2.67
N ARG A 111 -8.88 14.83 -2.66
CA ARG A 111 -7.42 14.72 -2.52
C ARG A 111 -7.00 14.03 -1.23
N ARG A 112 -7.69 14.32 -0.11
CA ARG A 112 -7.43 13.65 1.17
C ARG A 112 -7.84 12.17 1.10
N LEU A 113 -8.97 11.87 0.47
CA LEU A 113 -9.42 10.49 0.27
C LEU A 113 -8.45 9.71 -0.63
N LEU A 114 -7.96 10.32 -1.71
CA LEU A 114 -6.95 9.72 -2.57
C LEU A 114 -5.64 9.45 -1.83
N THR A 115 -5.16 10.43 -1.04
CA THR A 115 -3.96 10.25 -0.21
C THR A 115 -4.15 9.12 0.81
N GLN A 116 -5.33 9.01 1.40
CA GLN A 116 -5.66 7.93 2.32
C GLN A 116 -5.68 6.58 1.59
N TYR A 117 -6.28 6.51 0.40
CA TYR A 117 -6.32 5.30 -0.42
C TYR A 117 -4.92 4.82 -0.81
N GLN A 118 -4.03 5.71 -1.27
CA GLN A 118 -2.61 5.40 -1.54
C GLN A 118 -1.94 4.74 -0.32
N LYS A 119 -2.14 5.30 0.89
CA LYS A 119 -1.59 4.74 2.13
C LYS A 119 -2.20 3.38 2.49
N LEU A 120 -3.49 3.19 2.25
CA LEU A 120 -4.17 1.92 2.51
C LEU A 120 -3.71 0.81 1.56
N VAL A 121 -3.48 1.13 0.29
CA VAL A 121 -2.90 0.16 -0.66
C VAL A 121 -1.48 -0.21 -0.24
N LEU A 122 -0.65 0.78 0.12
CA LEU A 122 0.70 0.52 0.65
C LEU A 122 0.66 -0.34 1.93
N PHE A 123 -0.28 -0.07 2.83
CA PHE A 123 -0.51 -0.90 4.01
C PHE A 123 -0.85 -2.34 3.62
N GLY A 124 -1.75 -2.52 2.63
CA GLY A 124 -2.11 -3.83 2.11
C GLY A 124 -0.91 -4.57 1.53
N ILE A 125 -0.06 -3.92 0.75
CA ILE A 125 1.18 -4.51 0.19
C ILE A 125 2.14 -4.94 1.31
N ARG A 126 2.23 -4.19 2.41
CA ARG A 126 3.11 -4.56 3.54
C ARG A 126 2.58 -5.71 4.38
N ASN A 127 1.26 -5.89 4.44
CA ASN A 127 0.61 -6.76 5.44
C ASN A 127 -0.18 -7.92 4.85
N ALA A 128 -0.29 -8.02 3.52
CA ALA A 128 -1.04 -9.09 2.88
C ALA A 128 -0.34 -10.45 2.98
N ILE A 129 0.99 -10.48 2.86
CA ILE A 129 1.74 -11.72 3.06
C ILE A 129 1.97 -11.88 4.57
N PRO A 130 1.45 -12.95 5.20
CA PRO A 130 1.75 -13.24 6.59
C PRO A 130 3.26 -13.39 6.72
N LYS A 131 3.89 -12.56 7.57
CA LYS A 131 5.29 -12.78 7.94
C LYS A 131 5.34 -14.18 8.55
N THR A 132 5.95 -15.13 7.86
CA THR A 132 6.15 -16.47 8.42
C THR A 132 6.94 -16.27 9.70
N ILE A 133 6.28 -16.43 10.85
CA ILE A 133 6.95 -16.57 12.12
C ILE A 133 7.83 -17.80 11.93
N ASN A 134 9.13 -17.60 11.86
CA ASN A 134 10.10 -18.67 11.79
C ASN A 134 10.06 -19.34 13.17
N TRP A 135 9.11 -20.28 13.35
CA TRP A 135 8.90 -20.98 14.61
C TRP A 135 10.17 -21.70 15.07
N SER A 136 11.01 -22.18 14.14
CA SER A 136 12.34 -22.72 14.45
C SER A 136 13.23 -21.72 15.19
N LYS A 137 13.27 -20.44 14.79
CA LYS A 137 14.00 -19.39 15.53
C LYS A 137 13.38 -19.09 16.90
N LEU A 138 12.06 -19.22 17.06
CA LEU A 138 11.40 -19.04 18.36
C LEU A 138 11.78 -20.15 19.35
N TYR A 139 11.94 -21.40 18.88
CA TYR A 139 12.39 -22.52 19.70
C TYR A 139 13.92 -22.59 19.91
N GLU A 140 14.70 -21.82 19.16
CA GLU A 140 16.14 -21.63 19.38
C GLU A 140 16.44 -20.66 20.53
N ILE A 141 15.46 -19.84 20.94
CA ILE A 141 15.57 -18.98 22.13
C ILE A 141 15.41 -19.87 23.37
N LYS A 142 16.50 -20.48 23.82
CA LYS A 142 16.62 -21.13 25.12
C LYS A 142 17.57 -20.32 25.97
N GLN A 143 17.14 -20.00 27.19
CA GLN A 143 18.02 -19.41 28.20
C GLN A 143 19.23 -20.32 28.37
N ASP A 144 20.44 -19.78 28.15
CA ASP A 144 21.67 -20.52 28.41
C ASP A 144 21.74 -20.88 29.90
N ARG A 145 22.31 -22.04 30.24
CA ARG A 145 22.51 -22.45 31.65
C ARG A 145 23.32 -21.44 32.46
N LYS A 146 24.11 -20.58 31.81
CA LYS A 146 24.90 -19.53 32.45
C LYS A 146 24.22 -18.15 32.47
N GLN A 147 23.08 -17.98 31.79
CA GLN A 147 22.37 -16.71 31.72
C GLN A 147 21.35 -16.64 32.86
N SER A 148 21.27 -15.51 33.58
CA SER A 148 20.22 -15.36 34.59
C SER A 148 18.86 -15.11 33.92
N PRO A 149 17.73 -15.46 34.57
CA PRO A 149 16.41 -15.20 33.99
C PRO A 149 16.19 -13.72 33.64
N THR A 150 16.77 -12.82 34.43
CA THR A 150 16.69 -11.36 34.20
C THR A 150 17.47 -10.96 32.95
N ASP A 151 18.64 -11.54 32.70
CA ASP A 151 19.46 -11.26 31.50
C ASP A 151 18.89 -11.88 30.22
N PHE A 152 17.96 -12.83 30.36
CA PHE A 152 17.23 -13.42 29.25
C PHE A 152 15.96 -12.63 28.89
N LEU A 153 15.39 -11.91 29.86
CA LEU A 153 14.14 -11.15 29.71
C LEU A 153 14.36 -9.65 29.39
N ASN A 154 15.59 -9.14 29.53
CA ASN A 154 16.00 -7.78 29.14
C ASN A 154 16.54 -7.75 27.71
#